data_AF-A0A3B9VYC6-F1
#
_entry.id   AF-A0A3B9VYC6-F1
#
_cell.length_a   1.000
_cell.length_b   1.000
_cell.length_c   1.000
_cell.angle_alpha   90.00
_cell.angle_beta   90.00
_cell.angle_gamma   90.00
#
_symmetry.space_group_name_H-M   'P 1'
#
loop_
_entity.id
_entity.type
_entity.pdbx_description
1 polymer ?
#
loop_
_entity_poly.entity_id
_entity_poly.type
_entity_poly.pdbx_seq_one_letter_code
_entity_poly.pdbx_strand_id
1 'polypeptide(L)'
;MFGLTVLDLVLILALLSYLIYGLRNGFLVTLGGIAGFAAGAVAAFFAVPLVSGFVDDSGWRLTAIVAAAVVLMALGHGLGTMIGRKIRGAVRIQPLRAADRLVGGAVNVVVSALVMSMLAFSVSSLGVPFVSQQLAESKVIRFIDGLTPVPLKATMAQLRSTVIGNGIPTLIEGLDQGPQVAVPNASTDTRALNRAAESVLKIAGTAYQCGQNQTGTGFVVSPGRVVTNAHVVAGVSQPVVEIPDGGAMPGRVVYFDTRHDLAVLAVDGLPSEPLALTSDLPNGSPAAFAGYPHGGPFKSNPATVRDITSVLVPDIYGNNPAPENIYRLAGDVQPGNSGGPLLTTDGRVAGVIFAKATSDAEVGFALTMEDLSPVVSQAAGLSSPVSSGQCIQK
;
A
#
# COMPACT_ATOMS: atom_id res chain seq x y z
N MET A 1 1.49 11.20 -32.16
CA MET A 1 1.18 9.89 -31.54
C MET A 1 0.69 10.13 -30.12
N PHE A 2 -0.43 9.56 -29.70
CA PHE A 2 -1.15 9.85 -28.44
C PHE A 2 -0.39 9.50 -27.13
N GLY A 3 0.91 9.21 -27.19
CA GLY A 3 1.73 8.83 -26.03
C GLY A 3 1.14 7.66 -25.23
N LEU A 4 0.56 6.68 -25.93
CA LEU A 4 0.01 5.46 -25.32
C LEU A 4 1.12 4.41 -25.23
N THR A 5 1.19 3.74 -24.09
CA THR A 5 2.11 2.61 -23.88
C THR A 5 1.58 1.34 -24.55
N VAL A 6 2.43 0.31 -24.69
CA VAL A 6 1.98 -1.02 -25.13
C VAL A 6 0.92 -1.58 -24.17
N LEU A 7 1.09 -1.36 -22.87
CA LEU A 7 0.12 -1.72 -21.86
C LEU A 7 -1.24 -1.05 -22.09
N ASP A 8 -1.26 0.24 -22.42
CA ASP A 8 -2.50 0.96 -22.73
C ASP A 8 -3.25 0.32 -23.90
N LEU A 9 -2.54 -0.08 -24.96
CA LEU A 9 -3.16 -0.76 -26.11
C LEU A 9 -3.78 -2.10 -25.71
N VAL A 10 -3.08 -2.90 -24.90
CA VAL A 10 -3.59 -4.18 -24.38
C VAL A 10 -4.83 -3.97 -23.51
N LEU A 11 -4.81 -2.99 -22.60
CA LEU A 11 -5.93 -2.68 -21.72
C LEU A 11 -7.14 -2.15 -22.48
N ILE A 12 -6.94 -1.28 -23.48
CA ILE A 12 -8.02 -0.78 -24.35
C ILE A 12 -8.66 -1.94 -25.11
N LEU A 13 -7.86 -2.82 -25.73
CA LEU A 13 -8.38 -3.99 -26.44
C LEU A 13 -9.15 -4.91 -25.51
N ALA A 14 -8.66 -5.13 -24.29
CA ALA A 14 -9.35 -5.91 -23.27
C ALA A 14 -10.70 -5.26 -22.89
N LEU A 15 -10.74 -3.97 -22.57
CA LEU A 15 -11.98 -3.25 -22.23
C LEU A 15 -12.99 -3.23 -23.39
N LEU A 16 -12.52 -3.08 -24.63
CA LEU A 16 -13.38 -3.20 -25.83
C LEU A 16 -13.95 -4.61 -25.98
N SER A 17 -13.15 -5.64 -25.71
CA SER A 17 -13.62 -7.03 -25.74
C SER A 17 -14.70 -7.27 -24.67
N TYR A 18 -14.53 -6.72 -23.46
CA TYR A 18 -15.53 -6.79 -22.40
C TYR A 18 -16.78 -5.97 -22.72
N LEU A 19 -16.65 -4.80 -23.37
CA LEU A 19 -17.79 -4.04 -23.86
C LEU A 19 -18.61 -4.85 -24.87
N ILE A 20 -17.95 -5.42 -25.88
CA ILE A 20 -18.60 -6.26 -26.91
C ILE A 20 -19.26 -7.48 -26.26
N TYR A 21 -18.57 -8.13 -25.30
CA TYR A 21 -19.14 -9.24 -24.55
C TYR A 21 -20.38 -8.84 -23.77
N GLY A 22 -20.36 -7.71 -23.05
CA GLY A 22 -21.49 -7.21 -22.28
C GLY A 22 -22.67 -6.76 -23.16
N LEU A 23 -22.40 -6.14 -24.31
CA LEU A 23 -23.44 -5.78 -25.29
C LEU A 23 -24.10 -7.01 -25.92
N ARG A 24 -23.34 -8.09 -26.16
CA ARG A 24 -23.89 -9.35 -26.70
C ARG A 24 -24.65 -10.15 -25.66
N ASN A 25 -24.09 -10.23 -24.46
CA ASN A 25 -24.61 -11.07 -23.39
C ASN A 25 -25.52 -10.34 -22.42
N GLY A 26 -25.75 -9.02 -22.51
CA GLY A 26 -26.64 -8.20 -21.67
C GLY A 26 -26.33 -8.18 -20.16
N PHE A 27 -27.09 -7.41 -19.38
CA PHE A 27 -26.81 -7.13 -17.97
C PHE A 27 -26.82 -8.37 -17.05
N LEU A 28 -27.93 -9.11 -16.96
CA LEU A 28 -28.06 -10.22 -16.00
C LEU A 28 -26.99 -11.32 -16.14
N VAL A 29 -26.58 -11.65 -17.36
CA VAL A 29 -25.50 -12.64 -17.61
C VAL A 29 -24.14 -12.08 -17.19
N THR A 30 -23.91 -10.80 -17.44
CA THR A 30 -22.70 -10.09 -17.06
C THR A 30 -22.58 -10.02 -15.54
N LEU A 31 -23.64 -9.57 -14.86
CA LEU A 31 -23.71 -9.51 -13.40
C LEU A 31 -23.50 -10.89 -12.77
N GLY A 32 -24.15 -11.92 -13.32
CA GLY A 32 -23.94 -13.30 -12.91
C GLY A 32 -22.47 -13.72 -13.05
N GLY A 33 -21.84 -13.44 -14.19
CA GLY A 33 -20.42 -13.75 -14.41
C GLY A 33 -19.47 -13.03 -13.45
N ILE A 34 -19.76 -11.78 -13.11
CA ILE A 34 -18.99 -11.00 -12.12
C ILE A 34 -19.13 -11.60 -10.73
N ALA A 35 -20.37 -11.85 -10.28
CA ALA A 35 -20.63 -12.46 -8.98
C ALA A 35 -19.99 -13.85 -8.87
N GLY A 36 -20.07 -14.63 -9.96
CA GLY A 36 -19.41 -15.93 -10.08
C GLY A 36 -17.89 -15.84 -10.00
N PHE A 37 -17.27 -14.90 -10.71
CA PHE A 37 -15.83 -14.66 -10.64
C PHE A 37 -15.39 -14.27 -9.22
N ALA A 38 -16.12 -13.36 -8.56
CA ALA A 38 -15.85 -12.96 -7.20
C ALA A 38 -15.95 -14.13 -6.21
N ALA A 39 -17.00 -14.96 -6.33
CA ALA A 39 -17.13 -16.19 -5.55
C ALA A 39 -15.97 -17.17 -5.81
N GLY A 40 -15.53 -17.30 -7.08
CA GLY A 40 -14.38 -18.10 -7.45
C GLY A 40 -13.06 -17.59 -6.85
N ALA A 41 -12.86 -16.26 -6.78
CA ALA A 41 -11.71 -15.64 -6.14
C ALA A 41 -11.70 -15.85 -4.62
N VAL A 42 -12.87 -15.75 -3.97
CA VAL A 42 -13.02 -16.09 -2.54
C VAL A 42 -12.72 -17.57 -2.30
N ALA A 43 -13.24 -18.46 -3.15
CA ALA A 43 -12.92 -19.89 -3.07
C ALA A 43 -11.43 -20.17 -3.28
N ALA A 44 -10.78 -19.44 -4.20
CA ALA A 44 -9.34 -19.54 -4.43
C ALA A 44 -8.53 -19.18 -3.18
N PHE A 45 -8.93 -18.14 -2.44
CA PHE A 45 -8.30 -17.78 -1.18
C PHE A 45 -8.36 -18.92 -0.15
N PHE A 46 -9.52 -19.54 0.03
CA PHE A 46 -9.66 -20.70 0.92
C PHE A 46 -8.97 -21.96 0.40
N ALA A 47 -8.72 -22.05 -0.91
CA ALA A 47 -7.99 -23.17 -1.50
C ALA A 47 -6.47 -23.09 -1.28
N VAL A 48 -5.91 -21.91 -0.99
CA VAL A 48 -4.46 -21.73 -0.76
C VAL A 48 -3.91 -22.67 0.33
N PRO A 49 -4.46 -22.74 1.56
CA PRO A 49 -3.97 -23.67 2.58
C PRO A 49 -4.14 -25.14 2.17
N LEU A 50 -5.18 -25.45 1.39
CA LEU A 50 -5.40 -26.80 0.88
C LEU A 50 -4.33 -27.21 -0.13
N VAL A 51 -4.12 -26.40 -1.17
CA VAL A 51 -3.16 -26.64 -2.25
C VAL A 51 -1.73 -26.66 -1.71
N SER A 52 -1.41 -25.76 -0.78
CA SER A 52 -0.09 -25.74 -0.14
C SER A 52 0.18 -26.96 0.75
N GLY A 53 -0.86 -27.60 1.29
CA GLY A 53 -0.73 -28.87 2.02
C GLY A 53 -0.58 -30.10 1.13
N PHE A 54 -0.88 -30.01 -0.17
CA PHE A 54 -0.70 -31.09 -1.15
C PHE A 54 0.56 -30.98 -1.99
N VAL A 55 1.20 -29.80 -2.02
CA VAL A 55 2.39 -29.53 -2.83
C VAL A 55 3.54 -29.12 -1.91
N ASP A 56 4.34 -30.11 -1.52
CA ASP A 56 5.48 -29.95 -0.62
C ASP A 56 6.66 -29.22 -1.27
N ASP A 57 6.78 -29.29 -2.60
CA ASP A 57 7.85 -28.65 -3.37
C ASP A 57 7.65 -27.13 -3.44
N SER A 58 8.60 -26.38 -2.88
CA SER A 58 8.56 -24.92 -2.79
C SER A 58 8.57 -24.21 -4.14
N GLY A 59 9.16 -24.82 -5.18
CA GLY A 59 9.21 -24.28 -6.54
C GLY A 59 7.87 -24.41 -7.26
N TRP A 60 7.19 -25.54 -7.10
CA TRP A 60 5.89 -25.79 -7.75
C TRP A 60 4.69 -25.25 -6.97
N ARG A 61 4.82 -25.05 -5.65
CA ARG A 61 3.71 -24.60 -4.80
C ARG A 61 3.11 -23.28 -5.26
N LEU A 62 3.93 -22.31 -5.67
CA LEU A 62 3.43 -21.04 -6.19
C LEU A 62 2.62 -21.25 -7.49
N THR A 63 3.16 -22.03 -8.42
CA THR A 63 2.50 -22.36 -9.69
C THR A 63 1.17 -23.08 -9.45
N ALA A 64 1.14 -24.02 -8.50
CA ALA A 64 -0.07 -24.74 -8.14
C ALA A 64 -1.14 -23.83 -7.52
N ILE A 65 -0.76 -22.91 -6.63
CA ILE A 65 -1.68 -21.92 -6.04
C ILE A 65 -2.25 -21.01 -7.12
N VAL A 66 -1.40 -20.48 -8.01
CA VAL A 66 -1.85 -19.61 -9.11
C VAL A 66 -2.77 -20.37 -10.07
N ALA A 67 -2.41 -21.59 -10.45
CA ALA A 67 -3.23 -22.42 -11.33
C ALA A 67 -4.59 -22.73 -10.70
N ALA A 68 -4.62 -23.12 -9.42
CA ALA A 68 -5.86 -23.37 -8.69
C ALA A 68 -6.75 -22.12 -8.61
N ALA A 69 -6.16 -20.95 -8.34
CA ALA A 69 -6.89 -19.69 -8.33
C ALA A 69 -7.51 -19.37 -9.69
N VAL A 70 -6.75 -19.49 -10.78
CA VAL A 70 -7.23 -19.26 -12.15
C VAL A 70 -8.39 -20.21 -12.48
N VAL A 71 -8.27 -21.50 -12.14
CA VAL A 71 -9.32 -22.49 -12.39
C VAL A 71 -10.60 -22.16 -11.61
N LEU A 72 -10.49 -21.84 -10.31
CA LEU A 72 -11.64 -21.52 -9.48
C LEU A 72 -12.35 -20.24 -9.93
N MET A 73 -11.59 -19.22 -10.33
CA MET A 73 -12.13 -17.98 -10.88
C MET A 73 -12.84 -18.22 -12.22
N ALA A 74 -12.27 -19.05 -13.10
CA ALA A 74 -12.89 -19.41 -14.38
C ALA A 74 -14.17 -20.25 -14.19
N LEU A 75 -14.16 -21.22 -13.28
CA LEU A 75 -15.33 -22.03 -12.93
C LEU A 75 -16.44 -21.17 -12.32
N GLY A 76 -16.08 -20.32 -11.36
CA GLY A 76 -17.01 -19.36 -10.75
C GLY A 76 -17.65 -18.47 -11.80
N HIS A 77 -16.86 -17.86 -12.68
CA HIS A 77 -17.37 -17.04 -13.79
C HIS A 77 -18.33 -17.84 -14.71
N GLY A 78 -17.96 -19.07 -15.07
CA GLY A 78 -18.79 -19.96 -15.89
C GLY A 78 -20.14 -20.27 -15.23
N LEU A 79 -20.15 -20.65 -13.95
CA LEU A 79 -21.37 -20.92 -13.19
C LEU A 79 -22.24 -19.67 -13.05
N GLY A 80 -21.61 -18.54 -12.73
CA GLY A 80 -22.27 -17.25 -12.61
C GLY A 80 -22.96 -16.82 -13.90
N THR A 81 -22.28 -16.93 -15.04
CA THR A 81 -22.90 -16.63 -16.35
C THR A 81 -24.03 -17.60 -16.68
N MET A 82 -23.93 -18.89 -16.31
CA MET A 82 -24.99 -19.87 -16.50
C MET A 82 -26.24 -19.52 -15.68
N ILE A 83 -26.08 -19.16 -14.41
CA ILE A 83 -27.17 -18.69 -13.55
C ILE A 83 -27.79 -17.42 -14.13
N GLY A 84 -26.96 -16.44 -14.52
CA GLY A 84 -27.43 -15.19 -15.12
C GLY A 84 -28.23 -15.41 -16.41
N ARG A 85 -27.85 -16.40 -17.23
CA ARG A 85 -28.62 -16.80 -18.43
C ARG A 85 -29.98 -17.40 -18.06
N LYS A 86 -30.05 -18.26 -17.04
CA LYS A 86 -31.31 -18.83 -16.54
C LYS A 86 -32.26 -17.75 -16.00
N ILE A 87 -31.75 -16.85 -15.17
CA ILE A 87 -32.53 -15.75 -14.59
C ILE A 87 -33.06 -14.83 -15.70
N ARG A 88 -32.23 -14.46 -16.69
CA ARG A 88 -32.71 -13.69 -17.84
C ARG A 88 -33.82 -14.40 -18.59
N GLY A 89 -33.70 -15.72 -18.78
CA GLY A 89 -34.73 -16.53 -19.44
C GLY A 89 -36.10 -16.42 -18.76
N ALA A 90 -36.12 -16.29 -17.44
CA ALA A 90 -37.34 -16.15 -16.64
C ALA A 90 -37.92 -14.72 -16.65
N VAL A 91 -37.08 -13.68 -16.69
CA VAL A 91 -37.48 -12.27 -16.64
C VAL A 91 -37.59 -11.69 -18.06
N ARG A 92 -38.56 -12.15 -18.86
CA ARG A 92 -38.79 -11.66 -20.24
C ARG A 92 -39.61 -10.36 -20.26
N ILE A 93 -38.96 -9.20 -20.17
CA ILE A 93 -39.58 -7.88 -20.39
C ILE A 93 -39.16 -7.37 -21.79
N GLN A 94 -40.08 -7.32 -22.77
CA GLN A 94 -39.74 -7.15 -24.20
C GLN A 94 -39.28 -5.75 -24.67
N PRO A 95 -39.71 -4.59 -24.14
CA PRO A 95 -39.28 -3.29 -24.69
C PRO A 95 -37.87 -2.85 -24.26
N LEU A 96 -37.23 -3.55 -23.31
CA LEU A 96 -35.98 -3.11 -22.68
C LEU A 96 -34.72 -3.84 -23.17
N ARG A 97 -34.79 -4.66 -24.24
CA ARG A 97 -33.65 -5.49 -24.68
C ARG A 97 -32.43 -4.67 -25.13
N ALA A 98 -32.65 -3.51 -25.75
CA ALA A 98 -31.55 -2.61 -26.13
C ALA A 98 -30.93 -1.95 -24.89
N ALA A 99 -31.77 -1.51 -23.94
CA ALA A 99 -31.33 -0.96 -22.67
C ALA A 99 -30.57 -1.99 -21.82
N ASP A 100 -31.05 -3.24 -21.71
CA ASP A 100 -30.37 -4.35 -21.01
C ASP A 100 -28.98 -4.64 -21.58
N ARG A 101 -28.83 -4.54 -22.92
CA ARG A 101 -27.54 -4.71 -23.59
C ARG A 101 -26.61 -3.54 -23.32
N LEU A 102 -27.09 -2.31 -23.46
CA LEU A 102 -26.28 -1.11 -23.20
C LEU A 102 -25.83 -1.05 -21.74
N VAL A 103 -26.74 -1.28 -20.79
CA VAL A 103 -26.45 -1.35 -19.35
C VAL A 103 -25.49 -2.51 -19.06
N GLY A 104 -25.69 -3.68 -19.68
CA GLY A 104 -24.78 -4.81 -19.52
C GLY A 104 -23.38 -4.54 -20.04
N GLY A 105 -23.26 -3.89 -21.20
CA GLY A 105 -21.99 -3.42 -21.75
C GLY A 105 -21.29 -2.43 -20.82
N ALA A 106 -21.99 -1.38 -20.38
CA ALA A 106 -21.45 -0.36 -19.49
C ALA A 106 -21.00 -0.95 -18.14
N VAL A 107 -21.85 -1.74 -17.49
CA VAL A 107 -21.52 -2.40 -16.21
C VAL A 107 -20.33 -3.34 -16.37
N ASN A 108 -20.25 -4.11 -17.47
CA ASN A 108 -19.11 -4.99 -17.69
C ASN A 108 -17.80 -4.22 -17.81
N VAL A 109 -17.81 -3.09 -18.54
CA VAL A 109 -16.62 -2.24 -18.69
C VAL A 109 -16.21 -1.66 -17.34
N VAL A 110 -17.15 -1.12 -16.57
CA VAL A 110 -16.86 -0.55 -15.24
C VAL A 110 -16.25 -1.62 -14.32
N VAL A 111 -16.86 -2.80 -14.26
CA VAL A 111 -16.36 -3.86 -13.38
C VAL A 111 -15.03 -4.42 -13.87
N SER A 112 -14.86 -4.60 -15.17
CA SER A 112 -13.58 -5.05 -15.73
C SER A 112 -12.48 -4.03 -15.48
N ALA A 113 -12.78 -2.73 -15.60
CA ALA A 113 -11.85 -1.66 -15.26
C ALA A 113 -11.48 -1.69 -13.76
N LEU A 114 -12.45 -1.87 -12.85
CA LEU A 114 -12.17 -2.02 -11.42
C LEU A 114 -11.30 -3.24 -11.11
N VAL A 115 -11.55 -4.38 -11.75
CA VAL A 115 -10.72 -5.58 -11.61
C VAL A 115 -9.31 -5.34 -12.15
N MET A 116 -9.17 -4.69 -13.32
CA MET A 116 -7.86 -4.32 -13.87
C MET A 116 -7.11 -3.37 -12.95
N SER A 117 -7.78 -2.39 -12.35
CA SER A 117 -7.20 -1.48 -11.36
C SER A 117 -6.75 -2.24 -10.10
N MET A 118 -7.56 -3.18 -9.61
CA MET A 118 -7.20 -4.04 -8.48
C MET A 118 -5.95 -4.87 -8.76
N LEU A 119 -5.87 -5.46 -9.95
CA LEU A 119 -4.70 -6.24 -10.37
C LEU A 119 -3.47 -5.34 -10.53
N ALA A 120 -3.62 -4.16 -11.16
CA ALA A 120 -2.56 -3.18 -11.30
C ALA A 120 -2.01 -2.75 -9.93
N PHE A 121 -2.88 -2.41 -8.99
CA PHE A 121 -2.51 -2.11 -7.60
C PHE A 121 -1.79 -3.28 -6.92
N SER A 122 -2.28 -4.51 -7.13
CA SER A 122 -1.70 -5.72 -6.56
C SER A 122 -0.30 -6.01 -7.09
N VAL A 123 -0.06 -5.66 -8.35
CA VAL A 123 1.23 -5.83 -9.02
C VAL A 123 2.20 -4.69 -8.71
N SER A 124 1.75 -3.43 -8.65
CA SER A 124 2.63 -2.26 -8.44
C SER A 124 3.36 -2.31 -7.10
N SER A 125 2.60 -2.62 -6.05
CA SER A 125 3.05 -2.94 -4.69
C SER A 125 4.01 -4.14 -4.52
N LEU A 126 4.22 -4.97 -5.56
CA LEU A 126 5.36 -5.90 -5.53
C LEU A 126 6.67 -5.08 -5.52
N GLY A 127 6.65 -3.85 -6.03
CA GLY A 127 7.83 -3.00 -6.13
C GLY A 127 8.86 -3.60 -7.08
N VAL A 128 8.40 -4.16 -8.20
CA VAL A 128 9.28 -4.60 -9.29
C VAL A 128 9.49 -3.41 -10.22
N PRO A 129 10.70 -2.81 -10.30
CA PRO A 129 10.90 -1.51 -10.94
C PRO A 129 10.32 -1.39 -12.35
N PHE A 130 10.60 -2.37 -13.22
CA PHE A 130 10.12 -2.37 -14.61
C PHE A 130 8.59 -2.40 -14.71
N VAL A 131 7.94 -3.20 -13.86
CA VAL A 131 6.48 -3.37 -13.89
C VAL A 131 5.79 -2.15 -13.28
N SER A 132 6.29 -1.68 -12.13
CA SER A 132 5.77 -0.48 -11.47
C SER A 132 5.89 0.75 -12.37
N GLN A 133 6.99 0.88 -13.12
CA GLN A 133 7.16 1.97 -14.09
C GLN A 133 6.13 1.90 -15.25
N GLN A 134 5.89 0.71 -15.82
CA GLN A 134 4.88 0.57 -16.89
C GLN A 134 3.46 0.88 -16.40
N LEU A 135 3.13 0.48 -15.17
CA LEU A 135 1.83 0.77 -14.56
C LEU A 135 1.66 2.26 -14.28
N ALA A 136 2.70 2.92 -13.78
CA ALA A 136 2.77 4.37 -13.54
C ALA A 136 2.60 5.18 -14.84
N GLU A 137 3.24 4.76 -15.92
CA GLU A 137 3.19 5.46 -17.21
C GLU A 137 1.85 5.25 -17.95
N SER A 138 1.10 4.19 -17.64
CA SER A 138 -0.19 3.88 -18.27
C SER A 138 -1.22 5.00 -18.08
N LYS A 139 -1.75 5.50 -19.18
CA LYS A 139 -2.85 6.48 -19.16
C LYS A 139 -4.18 5.83 -18.82
N VAL A 140 -4.38 4.58 -19.23
CA VAL A 140 -5.62 3.83 -18.96
C VAL A 140 -5.74 3.54 -17.47
N ILE A 141 -4.68 3.02 -16.84
CA ILE A 141 -4.70 2.75 -15.40
C ILE A 141 -4.91 4.04 -14.61
N ARG A 142 -4.18 5.12 -14.93
CA ARG A 142 -4.38 6.43 -14.28
C ARG A 142 -5.79 6.98 -14.45
N PHE A 143 -6.40 6.81 -15.62
CA PHE A 143 -7.78 7.23 -15.85
C PHE A 143 -8.77 6.42 -15.01
N ILE A 144 -8.63 5.09 -14.98
CA ILE A 144 -9.48 4.22 -14.14
C ILE A 144 -9.30 4.56 -12.67
N ASP A 145 -8.05 4.74 -12.23
CA ASP A 145 -7.72 5.10 -10.86
C ASP A 145 -8.30 6.46 -10.47
N GLY A 146 -8.22 7.46 -11.35
CA GLY A 146 -8.81 8.79 -11.13
C GLY A 146 -10.34 8.78 -11.04
N LEU A 147 -11.00 7.81 -11.68
CA LEU A 147 -12.46 7.61 -11.54
C LEU A 147 -12.86 6.76 -10.33
N THR A 148 -11.91 6.04 -9.72
CA THR A 148 -12.20 5.14 -8.60
C THR A 148 -12.26 5.95 -7.30
N PRO A 149 -13.36 5.91 -6.54
CA PRO A 149 -13.47 6.65 -5.28
C PRO A 149 -12.43 6.21 -4.24
N VAL A 150 -11.87 7.16 -3.49
CA VAL A 150 -10.87 6.92 -2.43
C VAL A 150 -11.32 5.88 -1.39
N PRO A 151 -12.58 5.89 -0.88
CA PRO A 151 -13.02 4.88 0.07
C PRO A 151 -12.91 3.45 -0.48
N LEU A 152 -13.19 3.25 -1.78
CA LEU A 152 -13.09 1.94 -2.41
C LEU A 152 -11.63 1.47 -2.48
N LYS A 153 -10.71 2.36 -2.88
CA LYS A 153 -9.26 2.05 -2.91
C LYS A 153 -8.73 1.67 -1.53
N ALA A 154 -9.14 2.41 -0.49
CA ALA A 154 -8.74 2.14 0.88
C ALA A 154 -9.25 0.77 1.36
N THR A 155 -10.52 0.43 1.09
CA THR A 155 -11.08 -0.88 1.42
C THR A 155 -10.33 -2.01 0.69
N MET A 156 -9.99 -1.82 -0.59
CA MET A 156 -9.23 -2.81 -1.36
C MET A 156 -7.82 -3.02 -0.79
N ALA A 157 -7.14 -1.94 -0.40
CA ALA A 157 -5.83 -2.00 0.23
C ALA A 157 -5.89 -2.75 1.57
N GLN A 158 -6.91 -2.46 2.39
CA GLN A 158 -7.13 -3.13 3.67
C GLN A 158 -7.44 -4.62 3.51
N LEU A 159 -8.33 -5.01 2.59
CA LEU A 159 -8.63 -6.41 2.33
C LEU A 159 -7.38 -7.19 1.91
N ARG A 160 -6.54 -6.56 1.09
CA ARG A 160 -5.30 -7.16 0.64
C ARG A 160 -4.27 -7.29 1.77
N SER A 161 -4.09 -6.28 2.60
CA SER A 161 -3.10 -6.34 3.69
C SER A 161 -3.43 -7.43 4.70
N THR A 162 -4.73 -7.67 4.97
CA THR A 162 -5.16 -8.81 5.80
C THR A 162 -4.71 -10.17 5.25
N VAL A 163 -4.63 -10.32 3.92
CA VAL A 163 -4.16 -11.55 3.26
C VAL A 163 -2.64 -11.71 3.32
N ILE A 164 -1.90 -10.60 3.23
CA ILE A 164 -0.41 -10.59 3.18
C ILE A 164 0.21 -10.54 4.60
N GLY A 165 -0.60 -10.27 5.63
CA GLY A 165 -0.19 -10.16 7.03
C GLY A 165 0.13 -8.72 7.44
N ASN A 166 0.08 -8.47 8.76
CA ASN A 166 0.35 -7.15 9.34
C ASN A 166 1.82 -6.77 9.10
N GLY A 167 2.06 -5.67 8.38
CA GLY A 167 3.40 -5.20 8.00
C GLY A 167 4.01 -4.14 8.91
N ILE A 168 3.47 -3.93 10.12
CA ILE A 168 3.96 -2.93 11.08
C ILE A 168 4.37 -3.62 12.40
N PRO A 169 5.56 -3.30 12.95
CA PRO A 169 5.94 -3.74 14.28
C PRO A 169 4.93 -3.32 15.35
N THR A 170 4.73 -4.20 16.34
CA THR A 170 3.87 -3.92 17.49
C THR A 170 4.69 -3.88 18.77
N LEU A 171 4.47 -2.87 19.60
CA LEU A 171 5.08 -2.77 20.92
C LEU A 171 4.06 -3.12 22.01
N ILE A 172 4.54 -3.79 23.06
CA ILE A 172 3.75 -4.00 24.28
C ILE A 172 3.90 -2.74 25.12
N GLU A 173 2.77 -2.10 25.43
CA GLU A 173 2.75 -0.98 26.36
C GLU A 173 3.07 -1.49 27.77
N GLY A 174 4.01 -0.81 28.45
CA GLY A 174 4.29 -1.09 29.86
C GLY A 174 3.06 -0.82 30.76
N LEU A 175 3.14 -1.24 32.02
CA LEU A 175 2.07 -1.03 33.01
C LEU A 175 1.71 0.47 33.22
N ASP A 176 2.60 1.39 32.84
CA ASP A 176 2.35 2.83 32.81
C ASP A 176 1.91 3.29 31.41
N GLN A 177 0.60 3.36 31.21
CA GLN A 177 0.00 3.77 29.93
C GLN A 177 0.04 5.28 29.66
N GLY A 178 0.69 6.06 30.54
CA GLY A 178 0.75 7.52 30.42
C GLY A 178 -0.64 8.18 30.43
N PRO A 179 -0.72 9.49 30.13
CA PRO A 179 -1.99 10.21 30.08
C PRO A 179 -2.87 9.68 28.96
N GLN A 180 -4.13 9.31 29.23
CA GLN A 180 -5.09 8.98 28.16
C GLN A 180 -5.50 10.22 27.38
N VAL A 181 -5.18 10.21 26.09
CA VAL A 181 -5.50 11.28 25.15
C VAL A 181 -6.31 10.63 24.02
N ALA A 182 -7.50 11.15 23.75
CA ALA A 182 -8.33 10.65 22.68
C ALA A 182 -7.72 10.96 21.30
N VAL A 183 -7.93 10.08 20.33
CA VAL A 183 -7.56 10.33 18.94
C VAL A 183 -8.28 11.60 18.45
N PRO A 184 -7.54 12.61 17.97
CA PRO A 184 -8.16 13.83 17.48
C PRO A 184 -9.00 13.57 16.22
N ASN A 185 -10.08 14.32 16.06
CA ASN A 185 -10.92 14.33 14.85
C ASN A 185 -10.71 15.61 14.00
N ALA A 186 -9.58 16.29 14.20
CA ALA A 186 -9.25 17.52 13.48
C ALA A 186 -8.97 17.26 12.00
N SER A 187 -9.39 18.20 11.15
CA SER A 187 -9.07 18.14 9.71
C SER A 187 -7.57 18.33 9.49
N THR A 188 -6.99 17.49 8.65
CA THR A 188 -5.60 17.57 8.17
C THR A 188 -5.50 18.17 6.77
N ASP A 189 -6.61 18.61 6.18
CA ASP A 189 -6.66 19.27 4.87
C ASP A 189 -6.28 20.75 5.01
N THR A 190 -5.00 21.00 5.27
CA THR A 190 -4.44 22.35 5.37
C THR A 190 -3.41 22.58 4.28
N ARG A 191 -3.22 23.84 3.87
CA ARG A 191 -2.21 24.20 2.85
C ARG A 191 -0.79 23.77 3.25
N ALA A 192 -0.49 23.73 4.55
CA ALA A 192 0.83 23.34 5.02
C ALA A 192 1.03 21.81 4.88
N LEU A 193 0.06 21.02 5.36
CA LEU A 193 0.12 19.56 5.27
C LEU A 193 -0.01 19.06 3.83
N ASN A 194 -0.81 19.71 2.99
CA ASN A 194 -0.94 19.36 1.58
C ASN A 194 0.36 19.62 0.80
N ARG A 195 1.11 20.68 1.13
CA ARG A 195 2.45 20.90 0.57
C ARG A 195 3.46 19.86 1.05
N ALA A 196 3.39 19.49 2.33
CA ALA A 196 4.26 18.44 2.85
C ALA A 196 3.98 17.08 2.17
N ALA A 197 2.73 16.79 1.83
CA ALA A 197 2.31 15.56 1.16
C ALA A 197 3.00 15.32 -0.19
N GLU A 198 3.39 16.38 -0.93
CA GLU A 198 4.12 16.28 -2.19
C GLU A 198 5.53 15.65 -2.04
N SER A 199 6.03 15.62 -0.81
CA SER A 199 7.34 15.08 -0.43
C SER A 199 7.24 13.78 0.36
N VAL A 200 6.03 13.23 0.51
CA VAL A 200 5.76 11.93 1.14
C VAL A 200 5.50 10.91 0.04
N LEU A 201 6.25 9.82 0.07
CA LEU A 201 6.36 8.87 -1.03
C LEU A 201 5.98 7.47 -0.54
N LYS A 202 5.40 6.67 -1.43
CA LYS A 202 5.12 5.27 -1.13
C LYS A 202 6.35 4.44 -1.50
N ILE A 203 6.74 3.52 -0.62
CA ILE A 203 7.84 2.60 -0.87
C ILE A 203 7.26 1.20 -1.02
N ALA A 204 7.70 0.47 -2.04
CA ALA A 204 7.32 -0.91 -2.29
C ALA A 204 8.54 -1.73 -2.70
N GLY A 205 8.56 -3.03 -2.39
CA GLY A 205 9.62 -3.92 -2.86
C GLY A 205 9.44 -5.38 -2.48
N THR A 206 10.01 -6.27 -3.29
CA THR A 206 10.00 -7.72 -3.01
C THR A 206 11.31 -8.15 -2.35
N ALA A 207 11.20 -8.74 -1.17
CA ALA A 207 12.27 -9.51 -0.53
C ALA A 207 12.22 -10.96 -1.05
N TYR A 208 12.86 -11.18 -2.20
CA TYR A 208 12.79 -12.46 -2.93
C TYR A 208 13.20 -13.67 -2.10
N GLN A 209 14.19 -13.50 -1.23
CA GLN A 209 14.72 -14.57 -0.38
C GLN A 209 13.66 -15.17 0.54
N CYS A 210 12.57 -14.43 0.81
CA CYS A 210 11.54 -14.83 1.77
C CYS A 210 10.14 -14.84 1.16
N GLY A 211 10.04 -14.56 -0.15
CA GLY A 211 8.75 -14.47 -0.85
C GLY A 211 7.82 -13.41 -0.24
N GLN A 212 8.38 -12.35 0.34
CA GLN A 212 7.62 -11.29 1.00
C GLN A 212 7.63 -10.02 0.16
N ASN A 213 6.50 -9.32 0.14
CA ASN A 213 6.43 -7.94 -0.36
C ASN A 213 6.35 -7.00 0.82
N GLN A 214 7.12 -5.93 0.74
CA GLN A 214 7.15 -4.85 1.69
C GLN A 214 6.51 -3.62 1.07
N THR A 215 5.69 -2.93 1.84
CA THR A 215 5.16 -1.63 1.49
C THR A 215 5.17 -0.73 2.70
N GLY A 216 5.59 0.51 2.52
CA GLY A 216 5.63 1.51 3.58
C GLY A 216 5.59 2.92 3.00
N THR A 217 5.95 3.87 3.84
CA THR A 217 6.04 5.28 3.50
C THR A 217 7.48 5.74 3.67
N GLY A 218 7.89 6.73 2.90
CA GLY A 218 9.08 7.51 3.18
C GLY A 218 8.86 8.98 2.87
N PHE A 219 9.82 9.83 3.20
CA PHE A 219 9.76 11.26 2.89
C PHE A 219 11.12 11.83 2.53
N VAL A 220 11.11 12.89 1.72
CA VAL A 220 12.34 13.51 1.23
C VAL A 220 12.98 14.37 2.32
N VAL A 221 14.28 14.15 2.55
CA VAL A 221 15.07 14.89 3.56
C VAL A 221 16.25 15.66 2.97
N SER A 222 16.62 15.32 1.73
CA SER A 222 17.64 15.99 0.92
C SER A 222 17.36 15.65 -0.55
N PRO A 223 17.82 16.44 -1.55
CA PRO A 223 17.55 16.14 -2.95
C PRO A 223 17.93 14.70 -3.32
N GLY A 224 16.94 13.93 -3.78
CA GLY A 224 17.12 12.50 -4.11
C GLY A 224 17.44 11.59 -2.91
N ARG A 225 17.12 12.00 -1.68
CA ARG A 225 17.27 11.19 -0.46
C ARG A 225 15.95 11.10 0.29
N VAL A 226 15.52 9.86 0.49
CA VAL A 226 14.24 9.53 1.13
C VAL A 226 14.54 8.75 2.40
N VAL A 227 14.08 9.25 3.55
CA VAL A 227 14.10 8.49 4.82
C VAL A 227 12.87 7.59 4.88
N THR A 228 13.05 6.40 5.43
CA THR A 228 11.99 5.45 5.77
C THR A 228 12.46 4.59 6.94
N ASN A 229 11.64 3.63 7.36
CA ASN A 229 12.10 2.62 8.32
C ASN A 229 12.95 1.54 7.66
N ALA A 230 13.89 0.97 8.40
CA ALA A 230 14.70 -0.14 7.93
C ALA A 230 13.84 -1.37 7.63
N HIS A 231 12.83 -1.66 8.45
CA HIS A 231 11.95 -2.81 8.21
C HIS A 231 11.15 -2.72 6.91
N VAL A 232 10.87 -1.51 6.40
CA VAL A 232 10.17 -1.30 5.13
C VAL A 232 10.99 -1.78 3.94
N VAL A 233 12.33 -1.81 4.07
CA VAL A 233 13.24 -2.20 2.99
C VAL A 233 14.06 -3.43 3.31
N ALA A 234 13.85 -4.07 4.47
CA ALA A 234 14.59 -5.23 4.91
C ALA A 234 14.49 -6.40 3.90
N GLY A 235 15.63 -6.89 3.45
CA GLY A 235 15.75 -7.96 2.43
C GLY A 235 15.35 -7.55 1.00
N VAL A 236 14.96 -6.29 0.77
CA VAL A 236 14.60 -5.76 -0.55
C VAL A 236 15.86 -5.26 -1.25
N SER A 237 16.21 -5.86 -2.39
CA SER A 237 17.43 -5.47 -3.12
C SER A 237 17.28 -4.16 -3.91
N GLN A 238 16.09 -3.92 -4.46
CA GLN A 238 15.78 -2.73 -5.26
C GLN A 238 14.38 -2.24 -4.90
N PRO A 239 14.24 -1.39 -3.87
CA PRO A 239 12.95 -0.77 -3.56
C PRO A 239 12.51 0.14 -4.69
N VAL A 240 11.19 0.26 -4.87
CA VAL A 240 10.55 1.22 -5.76
C VAL A 240 9.91 2.31 -4.92
N VAL A 241 10.13 3.55 -5.34
CA VAL A 241 9.54 4.75 -4.75
C VAL A 241 8.49 5.28 -5.71
N GLU A 242 7.23 5.25 -5.28
CA GLU A 242 6.11 5.84 -6.03
C GLU A 242 5.85 7.27 -5.53
N ILE A 243 5.79 8.21 -6.47
CA ILE A 243 5.58 9.64 -6.21
C ILE A 243 4.09 10.00 -6.33
N PRO A 244 3.60 11.03 -5.62
CA PRO A 244 2.18 11.42 -5.60
C PRO A 244 1.53 11.61 -6.98
N ASP A 245 2.29 12.09 -7.98
CA ASP A 245 1.79 12.32 -9.36
C ASP A 245 1.80 11.07 -10.26
N GLY A 246 1.97 9.89 -9.67
CA GLY A 246 1.82 8.61 -10.35
C GLY A 246 3.05 8.14 -11.12
N GLY A 247 4.25 8.60 -10.74
CA GLY A 247 5.52 8.05 -11.21
C GLY A 247 6.04 6.94 -10.28
N ALA A 248 6.89 6.06 -10.81
CA ALA A 248 7.60 5.06 -10.02
C ALA A 248 9.09 5.11 -10.37
N MET A 249 9.94 5.19 -9.36
CA MET A 249 11.38 5.34 -9.53
C MET A 249 12.13 4.27 -8.74
N PRO A 250 13.19 3.66 -9.29
CA PRO A 250 14.02 2.74 -8.53
C PRO A 250 14.80 3.49 -7.46
N GLY A 251 14.80 2.94 -6.24
CA GLY A 251 15.61 3.40 -5.12
C GLY A 251 16.78 2.46 -4.85
N ARG A 252 17.84 2.99 -4.23
CA ARG A 252 18.95 2.22 -3.68
C ARG A 252 19.07 2.49 -2.19
N VAL A 253 19.15 1.44 -1.37
CA VAL A 253 19.42 1.61 0.06
C VAL A 253 20.87 2.08 0.22
N VAL A 254 21.08 3.27 0.77
CA VAL A 254 22.42 3.87 0.99
C VAL A 254 22.76 4.06 2.46
N TYR A 255 21.79 3.83 3.34
CA TYR A 255 21.97 3.68 4.78
C TYR A 255 20.89 2.75 5.32
N PHE A 256 21.27 1.91 6.25
CA PHE A 256 20.42 0.89 6.84
C PHE A 256 20.86 0.66 8.28
N ASP A 257 19.99 1.03 9.22
CA ASP A 257 20.20 0.89 10.65
C ASP A 257 19.10 0.02 11.25
N THR A 258 19.48 -1.20 11.63
CA THR A 258 18.57 -2.17 12.23
C THR A 258 18.19 -1.80 13.66
N ARG A 259 19.01 -1.01 14.35
CA ARG A 259 18.82 -0.67 15.76
C ARG A 259 17.78 0.42 15.92
N HIS A 260 17.93 1.54 15.20
CA HIS A 260 16.98 2.65 15.24
C HIS A 260 15.87 2.51 14.20
N ASP A 261 15.83 1.40 13.48
CA ASP A 261 14.85 1.12 12.43
C ASP A 261 14.76 2.26 11.39
N LEU A 262 15.92 2.75 10.92
CA LEU A 262 16.00 3.83 9.94
C LEU A 262 16.76 3.38 8.70
N ALA A 263 16.28 3.80 7.54
CA ALA A 263 16.97 3.62 6.27
C ALA A 263 16.89 4.89 5.42
N VAL A 264 17.90 5.08 4.56
CA VAL A 264 17.91 6.14 3.54
C VAL A 264 17.98 5.50 2.17
N LEU A 265 17.07 5.91 1.30
CA LEU A 265 17.08 5.56 -0.11
C LEU A 265 17.66 6.71 -0.93
N ALA A 266 18.58 6.39 -1.84
CA ALA A 266 18.96 7.27 -2.94
C ALA A 266 18.02 7.01 -4.14
N VAL A 267 17.39 8.08 -4.63
CA VAL A 267 16.46 8.05 -5.78
C VAL A 267 16.93 9.09 -6.79
N ASP A 268 17.55 8.62 -7.87
CA ASP A 268 18.15 9.49 -8.87
C ASP A 268 17.07 10.23 -9.67
N GLY A 269 17.17 11.56 -9.77
CA GLY A 269 16.21 12.39 -10.53
C GLY A 269 14.86 12.63 -9.85
N LEU A 270 14.74 12.36 -8.55
CA LEU A 270 13.52 12.61 -7.77
C LEU A 270 13.14 14.10 -7.81
N PRO A 271 11.93 14.48 -8.26
CA PRO A 271 11.52 15.88 -8.38
C PRO A 271 10.98 16.49 -7.08
N SER A 272 10.68 15.66 -6.07
CA SER A 272 10.14 16.12 -4.79
C SER A 272 11.19 16.84 -3.95
N GLU A 273 10.79 17.94 -3.33
CA GLU A 273 11.65 18.77 -2.48
C GLU A 273 11.80 18.21 -1.05
N PRO A 274 12.88 18.51 -0.33
CA PRO A 274 13.04 18.11 1.07
C PRO A 274 12.04 18.78 2.02
N LEU A 275 11.54 18.01 3.00
CA LEU A 275 10.76 18.56 4.11
C LEU A 275 11.67 19.25 5.13
N ALA A 276 11.19 20.36 5.68
CA ALA A 276 11.85 21.04 6.78
C ALA A 276 11.70 20.25 8.09
N LEU A 277 12.80 20.07 8.82
CA LEU A 277 12.81 19.45 10.15
C LEU A 277 12.45 20.45 11.26
N THR A 278 11.99 19.98 12.41
CA THR A 278 11.83 20.77 13.64
C THR A 278 12.51 20.06 14.83
N SER A 279 12.48 20.66 16.01
CA SER A 279 12.77 19.96 17.27
C SER A 279 11.62 19.05 17.68
N ASP A 280 11.87 18.22 18.68
CA ASP A 280 10.83 17.40 19.29
C ASP A 280 9.62 18.22 19.75
N LEU A 281 8.43 17.63 19.60
CA LEU A 281 7.16 18.18 20.03
C LEU A 281 6.89 17.92 21.53
N PRO A 282 6.43 18.93 22.28
CA PRO A 282 5.97 18.76 23.66
C PRO A 282 4.74 17.86 23.77
N ASN A 283 4.53 17.29 24.96
CA ASN A 283 3.30 16.57 25.31
C ASN A 283 2.05 17.44 25.08
N GLY A 284 1.00 16.82 24.54
CA GLY A 284 -0.26 17.48 24.17
C GLY A 284 -0.23 18.23 22.84
N SER A 285 0.90 18.27 22.14
CA SER A 285 0.99 18.98 20.86
C SER A 285 0.12 18.33 19.78
N PRO A 286 -0.68 19.11 19.02
CA PRO A 286 -1.34 18.62 17.84
C PRO A 286 -0.32 18.35 16.74
N ALA A 287 -0.50 17.22 16.06
CA ALA A 287 0.35 16.77 14.98
C ALA A 287 -0.51 16.11 13.89
N ALA A 288 0.15 15.75 12.79
CA ALA A 288 -0.42 14.86 11.79
C ALA A 288 0.65 13.84 11.39
N PHE A 289 0.25 12.68 10.92
CA PHE A 289 1.17 11.77 10.23
C PHE A 289 0.64 11.48 8.82
N ALA A 290 1.57 11.35 7.89
CA ALA A 290 1.26 11.22 6.48
C ALA A 290 1.87 9.94 5.93
N GLY A 291 1.10 9.22 5.11
CA GLY A 291 1.60 7.99 4.49
C GLY A 291 0.56 7.22 3.68
N TYR A 292 0.88 5.96 3.43
CA TYR A 292 0.14 5.07 2.54
C TYR A 292 -0.36 3.84 3.31
N PRO A 293 -1.43 3.98 4.10
CA PRO A 293 -1.96 2.89 4.90
C PRO A 293 -2.35 1.70 4.00
N HIS A 294 -1.88 0.52 4.40
CA HIS A 294 -1.98 -0.75 3.70
C HIS A 294 -1.39 -0.73 2.27
N GLY A 295 -0.47 0.20 1.99
CA GLY A 295 0.06 0.45 0.65
C GLY A 295 -0.96 1.09 -0.31
N GLY A 296 -2.10 1.55 0.22
CA GLY A 296 -3.23 2.15 -0.50
C GLY A 296 -3.00 3.60 -0.94
N PRO A 297 -4.07 4.41 -1.09
CA PRO A 297 -3.92 5.83 -1.41
C PRO A 297 -3.31 6.60 -0.25
N PHE A 298 -2.68 7.74 -0.56
CA PHE A 298 -2.15 8.67 0.43
C PHE A 298 -3.24 9.09 1.42
N LYS A 299 -2.87 9.19 2.71
CA LYS A 299 -3.67 9.79 3.77
C LYS A 299 -2.78 10.63 4.69
N SER A 300 -3.33 11.76 5.11
CA SER A 300 -2.84 12.55 6.25
C SER A 300 -3.84 12.39 7.38
N ASN A 301 -3.42 11.86 8.52
CA ASN A 301 -4.28 11.61 9.67
C ASN A 301 -3.83 12.46 10.87
N PRO A 302 -4.78 12.98 11.67
CA PRO A 302 -4.44 13.78 12.83
C PRO A 302 -3.87 12.88 13.95
N ALA A 303 -3.01 13.46 14.77
CA ALA A 303 -2.48 12.82 15.96
C ALA A 303 -2.24 13.85 17.08
N THR A 304 -2.16 13.37 18.31
CA THR A 304 -1.72 14.18 19.46
C THR A 304 -0.56 13.48 20.14
N VAL A 305 0.50 14.23 20.45
CA VAL A 305 1.63 13.71 21.24
C VAL A 305 1.14 13.44 22.66
N ARG A 306 1.16 12.19 23.12
CA ARG A 306 0.84 11.85 24.52
C ARG A 306 2.03 12.22 25.40
N ASP A 307 3.18 11.65 25.06
CA ASP A 307 4.47 11.94 25.67
C ASP A 307 5.64 11.42 24.82
N ILE A 308 6.85 11.74 25.26
CA ILE A 308 8.09 11.05 24.90
C ILE A 308 8.47 10.17 26.09
N THR A 309 8.70 8.89 25.85
CA THR A 309 9.03 7.93 26.91
C THR A 309 10.15 7.00 26.48
N SER A 310 10.96 6.58 27.46
CA SER A 310 12.04 5.63 27.23
C SER A 310 11.51 4.21 27.40
N VAL A 311 11.55 3.41 26.34
CA VAL A 311 11.12 2.00 26.36
C VAL A 311 12.15 1.10 25.72
N LEU A 312 12.12 -0.18 26.06
CA LEU A 312 12.96 -1.18 25.43
C LEU A 312 12.39 -1.51 24.04
N VAL A 313 13.08 -1.04 23.00
CA VAL A 313 12.73 -1.32 21.60
C VAL A 313 13.72 -2.36 21.07
N PRO A 314 13.28 -3.55 20.63
CA PRO A 314 14.16 -4.49 19.93
C PRO A 314 14.61 -3.92 18.58
N ASP A 315 15.69 -4.47 18.03
CA ASP A 315 16.03 -4.23 16.63
C ASP A 315 14.94 -4.77 15.68
N ILE A 316 15.03 -4.45 14.39
CA ILE A 316 14.05 -4.88 13.39
C ILE A 316 13.91 -6.41 13.25
N TYR A 317 14.80 -7.20 13.85
CA TYR A 317 14.77 -8.66 13.87
C TYR A 317 14.21 -9.22 15.18
N GLY A 318 13.75 -8.36 16.10
CA GLY A 318 13.20 -8.76 17.39
C GLY A 318 14.27 -9.08 18.44
N ASN A 319 15.54 -8.74 18.19
CA ASN A 319 16.66 -9.04 19.08
C ASN A 319 17.16 -7.78 19.81
N ASN A 320 18.06 -7.98 20.78
CA ASN A 320 18.85 -6.92 21.42
C ASN A 320 18.04 -5.70 21.88
N PRO A 321 16.96 -5.87 22.68
CA PRO A 321 16.18 -4.75 23.16
C PRO A 321 17.04 -3.78 23.95
N ALA A 322 17.02 -2.51 23.54
CA ALA A 322 17.72 -1.42 24.22
C ALA A 322 16.78 -0.23 24.45
N PRO A 323 17.07 0.62 25.45
CA PRO A 323 16.26 1.80 25.75
C PRO A 323 16.29 2.78 24.57
N GLU A 324 15.12 3.24 24.14
CA GLU A 324 14.97 4.31 23.14
C GLU A 324 13.91 5.31 23.58
N ASN A 325 14.16 6.59 23.31
CA ASN A 325 13.19 7.66 23.52
C ASN A 325 12.26 7.75 22.32
N ILE A 326 11.01 7.33 22.49
CA ILE A 326 10.01 7.32 21.42
C ILE A 326 8.81 8.19 21.78
N TYR A 327 8.14 8.71 20.76
CA TYR A 327 6.82 9.28 20.91
C TYR A 327 5.77 8.21 21.15
N ARG A 328 4.88 8.44 22.11
CA ARG A 328 3.54 7.86 22.12
C ARG A 328 2.56 8.86 21.54
N LEU A 329 1.77 8.41 20.57
CA LEU A 329 0.81 9.23 19.84
C LEU A 329 -0.59 8.69 20.07
N ALA A 330 -1.54 9.58 20.33
CA ALA A 330 -2.96 9.28 20.14
C ALA A 330 -3.28 9.46 18.65
N GLY A 331 -3.39 8.36 17.91
CA GLY A 331 -3.61 8.36 16.46
C GLY A 331 -3.75 6.96 15.88
N ASP A 332 -4.60 6.83 14.85
CA ASP A 332 -4.89 5.55 14.17
C ASP A 332 -3.76 5.13 13.21
N VAL A 333 -2.65 4.64 13.78
CA VAL A 333 -1.50 4.17 13.01
C VAL A 333 -1.75 2.77 12.44
N GLN A 334 -1.77 2.68 11.12
CA GLN A 334 -2.01 1.46 10.35
C GLN A 334 -0.72 0.95 9.67
N PRO A 335 -0.65 -0.37 9.35
CA PRO A 335 0.39 -0.89 8.46
C PRO A 335 0.56 -0.03 7.21
N GLY A 336 1.79 0.18 6.75
CA GLY A 336 2.07 1.05 5.60
C GLY A 336 2.30 2.53 5.94
N ASN A 337 1.88 3.00 7.12
CA ASN A 337 2.29 4.33 7.61
C ASN A 337 3.76 4.35 8.08
N SER A 338 4.34 3.19 8.41
CA SER A 338 5.74 3.06 8.80
C SER A 338 6.69 3.72 7.81
N GLY A 339 7.63 4.49 8.34
CA GLY A 339 8.60 5.30 7.62
C GLY A 339 8.07 6.68 7.21
N GLY A 340 6.77 6.94 7.40
CA GLY A 340 6.15 8.24 7.14
C GLY A 340 6.49 9.28 8.20
N PRO A 341 6.43 10.57 7.87
CA PRO A 341 6.78 11.63 8.81
C PRO A 341 5.67 11.85 9.84
N LEU A 342 6.06 12.06 11.09
CA LEU A 342 5.27 12.82 12.06
C LEU A 342 5.47 14.31 11.77
N LEU A 343 4.40 15.04 11.52
CA LEU A 343 4.40 16.42 11.07
C LEU A 343 3.78 17.34 12.12
N THR A 344 4.36 18.53 12.27
CA THR A 344 3.68 19.66 12.90
C THR A 344 2.49 20.11 12.06
N THR A 345 1.58 20.91 12.64
CA THR A 345 0.47 21.52 11.88
C THR A 345 0.92 22.41 10.73
N ASP A 346 2.18 22.87 10.75
CA ASP A 346 2.82 23.68 9.71
C ASP A 346 3.60 22.83 8.68
N GLY A 347 3.50 21.50 8.75
CA GLY A 347 4.11 20.58 7.77
C GLY A 347 5.62 20.38 7.94
N ARG A 348 6.17 20.63 9.13
CA ARG A 348 7.58 20.31 9.46
C ARG A 348 7.69 18.93 10.09
N VAL A 349 8.76 18.19 9.79
CA VAL A 349 8.98 16.84 10.34
C VAL A 349 9.50 16.93 11.77
N ALA A 350 8.82 16.22 12.67
CA ALA A 350 9.15 16.08 14.09
C ALA A 350 9.47 14.63 14.51
N GLY A 351 9.42 13.67 13.57
CA GLY A 351 9.71 12.27 13.86
C GLY A 351 9.34 11.35 12.71
N VAL A 352 9.48 10.04 12.92
CA VAL A 352 9.17 8.99 11.92
C VAL A 352 8.25 7.94 12.53
N ILE A 353 7.07 7.71 11.95
CA ILE A 353 6.16 6.63 12.37
C ILE A 353 6.85 5.29 12.17
N PHE A 354 6.89 4.42 13.18
CA PHE A 354 7.55 3.11 13.04
C PHE A 354 6.75 1.92 13.57
N ALA A 355 5.92 2.12 14.60
CA ALA A 355 5.18 1.04 15.23
C ALA A 355 3.79 1.48 15.71
N LYS A 356 3.00 0.51 16.15
CA LYS A 356 1.72 0.74 16.85
C LYS A 356 1.64 -0.12 18.10
N ALA A 357 0.71 0.18 19.00
CA ALA A 357 0.50 -0.66 20.16
C ALA A 357 -0.14 -2.02 19.79
N THR A 358 0.20 -3.02 20.59
CA THR A 358 -0.30 -4.40 20.44
C THR A 358 -1.76 -4.49 20.89
N SER A 359 -2.09 -3.87 22.02
CA SER A 359 -3.38 -3.97 22.71
C SER A 359 -4.30 -2.77 22.50
N ASP A 360 -3.77 -1.66 21.99
CA ASP A 360 -4.53 -0.43 21.76
C ASP A 360 -4.36 0.02 20.29
N ALA A 361 -5.47 0.08 19.55
CA ALA A 361 -5.44 0.50 18.16
C ALA A 361 -5.30 2.03 18.02
N GLU A 362 -5.57 2.77 19.08
CA GLU A 362 -5.53 4.24 19.11
C GLU A 362 -4.15 4.80 19.46
N VAL A 363 -3.17 3.92 19.71
CA VAL A 363 -1.80 4.31 20.06
C VAL A 363 -0.81 3.95 18.98
N GLY A 364 -0.17 4.99 18.44
CA GLY A 364 0.94 4.91 17.51
C GLY A 364 2.27 5.28 18.17
N PHE A 365 3.38 4.84 17.57
CA PHE A 365 4.72 5.21 17.99
C PHE A 365 5.53 5.85 16.86
N ALA A 366 6.32 6.85 17.22
CA ALA A 366 7.26 7.49 16.30
C ALA A 366 8.64 7.62 16.92
N LEU A 367 9.68 7.47 16.10
CA LEU A 367 11.05 7.80 16.44
C LEU A 367 11.18 9.32 16.61
N THR A 368 11.98 9.75 17.57
CA THR A 368 12.16 11.16 17.90
C THR A 368 13.21 11.82 16.99
N MET A 369 13.37 13.14 17.13
CA MET A 369 14.44 13.86 16.43
C MET A 369 15.83 13.50 16.96
N GLU A 370 15.94 12.88 18.14
CA GLU A 370 17.19 12.32 18.67
C GLU A 370 17.78 11.27 17.70
N ASP A 371 16.94 10.36 17.20
CA ASP A 371 17.32 9.32 16.25
C ASP A 371 17.39 9.85 14.81
N LEU A 372 16.42 10.69 14.42
CA LEU A 372 16.28 11.13 13.03
C LEU A 372 17.32 12.17 12.61
N SER A 373 17.62 13.16 13.46
CA SER A 373 18.47 14.31 13.08
C SER A 373 19.87 13.91 12.63
N PRO A 374 20.58 12.99 13.33
CA PRO A 374 21.89 12.51 12.88
C PRO A 374 21.83 11.91 11.47
N VAL A 375 20.82 11.08 11.18
CA VAL A 375 20.64 10.43 9.87
C VAL A 375 20.37 11.45 8.76
N VAL A 376 19.52 12.45 9.02
CA VAL A 376 19.24 13.50 8.03
C VAL A 376 20.47 14.37 7.76
N SER A 377 21.25 14.70 8.79
CA SER A 377 22.43 15.55 8.65
C SER A 377 23.49 14.98 7.69
N GLN A 378 23.59 13.65 7.61
CA GLN A 378 24.52 12.96 6.72
C GLN A 378 23.89 12.53 5.38
N ALA A 379 22.56 12.62 5.25
CA ALA A 379 21.81 12.01 4.14
C ALA A 379 22.31 12.43 2.75
N ALA A 380 22.66 13.72 2.59
CA ALA A 380 23.18 14.27 1.35
C ALA A 380 24.49 13.60 0.87
N GLY A 381 25.34 13.19 1.82
CA GLY A 381 26.63 12.55 1.54
C GLY A 381 26.54 11.04 1.26
N LEU A 382 25.45 10.39 1.68
CA LEU A 382 25.25 8.96 1.45
C LEU A 382 24.99 8.70 -0.03
N SER A 383 25.74 7.81 -0.67
CA SER A 383 25.61 7.53 -2.11
C SER A 383 25.91 6.09 -2.50
N SER A 384 26.80 5.43 -1.76
CA SER A 384 27.15 4.03 -2.00
C SER A 384 26.03 3.11 -1.49
N PRO A 385 25.56 2.16 -2.32
CA PRO A 385 24.59 1.18 -1.87
C PRO A 385 25.12 0.33 -0.71
N VAL A 386 24.26 0.05 0.26
CA VAL A 386 24.53 -0.86 1.38
C VAL A 386 23.56 -2.05 1.32
N SER A 387 23.90 -3.11 2.05
CA SER A 387 22.98 -4.24 2.22
C SER A 387 21.71 -3.79 2.94
N SER A 388 20.55 -4.26 2.47
CA SER A 388 19.26 -4.10 3.15
C SER A 388 19.00 -5.19 4.20
N GLY A 389 20.05 -5.89 4.64
CA GLY A 389 19.97 -6.91 5.67
C GLY A 389 19.21 -8.17 5.24
N GLN A 390 18.74 -8.92 6.23
CA GLN A 390 17.95 -10.13 6.08
C GLN A 390 16.45 -9.82 6.15
N CYS A 391 15.62 -10.81 5.81
CA CYS A 391 14.19 -10.70 5.99
C CYS A 391 13.79 -10.72 7.47
N ILE A 392 12.71 -10.03 7.75
CA ILE A 392 12.08 -10.01 9.07
C ILE A 392 11.09 -11.19 9.14
N GLN A 393 11.08 -11.90 10.27
CA GLN A 393 10.05 -12.90 10.53
C GLN A 393 8.73 -12.17 10.86
N LYS A 394 7.68 -12.46 10.10
CA LYS A 394 6.34 -11.91 10.34
C LYS A 394 5.57 -12.72 11.37
#